data_AF-A0A7L0RUM4-F1
#
_entry.id   AF-A0A7L0RUM4-F1
#
_cell.length_a   1.000
_cell.length_b   1.000
_cell.length_c   1.000
_cell.angle_alpha   90.00
_cell.angle_beta   90.00
_cell.angle_gamma   90.00
#
_symmetry.space_group_name_H-M   'P 1'
#
loop_
_entity.id
_entity.type
_entity.pdbx_description
1 polymer ?
#
loop_
_entity_poly.entity_id
_entity_poly.type
_entity_poly.pdbx_seq_one_letter_code
_entity_poly.pdbx_strand_id
1 'polypeptide(L)'
;MLGHHYTRTFLETAVASINAGGGLELSYGVRNNVFMQIPRALAMGNITLQMLREGGGPLFYTRMRLGEFDPPAMGGGSALDLSVVQSPEHRNLSLEAAVKSFVLLKNVRGTLPLGGGDLPGQRLAVVGPFADNPRVLFGDYAPVPEPRYIYTPRRGLGGGAANISFAAGCHEPRCQEWGGDEVAKVAGAADVVGLSLGCPRGGADVETEAKDRRDLSLPGHQLELLQDAVK
;
A
#
# COMPACT_ATOMS: atom_id res chain seq x y z
N MET A 1 -11.22 -18.08 -16.19
CA MET A 1 -12.41 -18.69 -16.84
C MET A 1 -12.73 -20.09 -16.35
N LEU A 2 -11.74 -20.96 -16.10
CA LEU A 2 -12.01 -22.29 -15.52
C LEU A 2 -12.66 -22.21 -14.13
N GLY A 3 -12.14 -21.34 -13.25
CA GLY A 3 -12.76 -21.08 -11.94
C GLY A 3 -14.13 -20.38 -12.00
N HIS A 4 -14.51 -19.82 -13.16
CA HIS A 4 -15.85 -19.30 -13.43
C HIS A 4 -16.75 -20.34 -14.13
N HIS A 5 -16.24 -21.53 -14.43
CA HIS A 5 -16.92 -22.58 -15.19
C HIS A 5 -17.42 -22.16 -16.58
N TYR A 6 -16.80 -21.14 -17.19
CA TYR A 6 -17.18 -20.64 -18.52
C TYR A 6 -16.61 -21.50 -19.66
N THR A 7 -15.39 -22.02 -19.49
CA THR A 7 -14.69 -22.91 -20.42
C THR A 7 -14.17 -24.13 -19.66
N ARG A 8 -13.86 -25.21 -20.38
CA ARG A 8 -13.43 -26.48 -19.78
C ARG A 8 -11.91 -26.70 -19.87
N THR A 9 -11.24 -26.03 -20.80
CA THR A 9 -9.78 -26.16 -21.00
C THR A 9 -9.09 -24.82 -21.19
N PHE A 10 -7.77 -24.77 -21.00
CA PHE A 10 -6.97 -23.59 -21.35
C PHE A 10 -7.03 -23.28 -22.84
N LEU A 11 -7.12 -24.29 -23.71
CA LEU A 11 -7.30 -24.08 -25.15
C LEU A 11 -8.60 -23.34 -25.45
N GLU A 12 -9.72 -23.83 -24.91
CA GLU A 12 -11.02 -23.16 -25.04
C GLU A 12 -10.99 -21.75 -24.46
N THR A 13 -10.30 -21.57 -23.33
CA THR A 13 -10.13 -20.25 -22.71
C THR A 13 -9.36 -19.29 -23.61
N ALA A 14 -8.24 -19.72 -24.20
CA ALA A 14 -7.44 -18.88 -25.10
C ALA A 14 -8.25 -18.46 -26.33
N VAL A 15 -8.96 -19.42 -26.93
CA VAL A 15 -9.85 -19.18 -28.07
C VAL A 15 -10.95 -18.19 -27.70
N ALA A 16 -11.62 -18.38 -26.56
CA ALA A 16 -12.67 -17.48 -26.09
C ALA A 16 -12.14 -16.07 -25.81
N SER A 17 -10.99 -15.95 -25.14
CA SER A 17 -10.34 -14.66 -24.87
C SER A 17 -10.03 -13.88 -26.13
N ILE A 18 -9.43 -14.53 -27.13
CA ILE A 18 -9.02 -13.87 -28.38
C ILE A 18 -10.23 -13.47 -29.21
N ASN A 19 -11.24 -14.34 -29.31
CA ASN A 19 -12.51 -14.01 -29.96
C ASN A 19 -13.23 -12.84 -29.30
N ALA A 20 -13.06 -12.65 -27.99
CA ALA A 20 -13.58 -11.50 -27.25
C ALA A 20 -12.71 -10.23 -27.38
N GLY A 21 -11.63 -10.25 -28.17
CA GLY A 21 -10.72 -9.11 -28.38
C GLY A 21 -9.57 -9.02 -27.38
N GLY A 22 -9.33 -10.06 -26.58
CA GLY A 22 -8.20 -10.11 -25.65
C GLY A 22 -6.86 -10.21 -26.37
N GLY A 23 -6.03 -9.16 -26.26
CA GLY A 23 -4.70 -9.08 -26.90
C GLY A 23 -3.51 -9.32 -25.96
N LEU A 24 -3.73 -9.37 -24.65
CA LEU A 24 -2.69 -9.55 -23.63
C LEU A 24 -3.22 -10.41 -22.48
N GLU A 25 -2.42 -11.36 -22.01
CA GLU A 25 -2.69 -12.12 -20.80
C GLU A 25 -1.77 -11.64 -19.67
N LEU A 26 -2.37 -11.14 -18.59
CA LEU A 26 -1.66 -10.88 -17.35
C LEU A 26 -1.59 -12.19 -16.56
N SER A 27 -0.39 -12.74 -16.45
CA SER A 27 -0.12 -14.00 -15.74
C SER A 27 0.96 -13.78 -14.70
N TYR A 28 0.58 -13.82 -13.43
CA TYR A 28 1.53 -13.67 -12.32
C TYR A 28 2.01 -15.05 -11.82
N GLY A 29 3.32 -15.27 -11.79
CA GLY A 29 3.92 -16.44 -11.14
C GLY A 29 3.68 -17.81 -11.79
N VAL A 30 3.05 -17.86 -12.97
CA VAL A 30 2.76 -19.13 -13.68
C VAL A 30 3.67 -19.31 -14.89
N ARG A 31 4.25 -20.51 -15.02
CA ARG A 31 5.08 -20.88 -16.18
C ARG A 31 4.26 -21.27 -17.41
N ASN A 32 3.08 -21.87 -17.19
CA ASN A 32 2.16 -22.31 -18.24
C ASN A 32 0.87 -21.51 -18.12
N ASN A 33 0.75 -20.44 -18.90
CA ASN A 33 -0.43 -19.60 -18.94
C ASN A 33 -1.39 -19.98 -20.08
N VAL A 34 -2.55 -19.32 -20.15
CA VAL A 34 -3.61 -19.64 -21.11
C VAL A 34 -3.13 -19.38 -22.54
N PHE A 35 -2.45 -18.26 -22.79
CA PHE A 35 -2.05 -17.83 -24.13
C PHE A 35 -0.89 -18.68 -24.70
N MET A 36 -0.21 -19.52 -23.89
CA MET A 36 0.65 -20.59 -24.41
C MET A 36 -0.10 -21.60 -25.30
N GLN A 37 -1.44 -21.64 -25.26
CA GLN A 37 -2.25 -22.47 -26.15
C GLN A 37 -2.49 -21.86 -27.54
N ILE A 38 -2.09 -20.61 -27.80
CA ILE A 38 -2.28 -19.92 -29.09
C ILE A 38 -1.75 -20.72 -30.28
N PRO A 39 -0.51 -21.29 -30.26
CA PRO A 39 -0.01 -22.09 -31.38
C PRO A 39 -0.90 -23.30 -31.70
N ARG A 40 -1.42 -23.96 -30.65
CA ARG A 40 -2.35 -25.09 -30.81
C ARG A 40 -3.70 -24.63 -31.36
N ALA A 41 -4.23 -23.51 -30.86
CA ALA A 41 -5.48 -22.92 -31.36
C ALA A 41 -5.40 -22.53 -32.85
N LEU A 42 -4.25 -22.01 -33.30
CA LEU A 42 -3.98 -21.76 -34.71
C LEU A 42 -3.92 -23.05 -35.52
N ALA A 43 -3.16 -24.05 -35.05
CA ALA A 43 -2.99 -25.33 -35.76
C ALA A 43 -4.32 -26.09 -35.93
N MET A 44 -5.25 -25.92 -34.98
CA MET A 44 -6.60 -26.49 -35.02
C MET A 44 -7.62 -25.60 -35.76
N GLY A 45 -7.23 -24.42 -36.24
CA GLY A 45 -8.10 -23.48 -36.94
C GLY A 45 -9.15 -22.80 -36.06
N ASN A 46 -9.01 -22.84 -34.73
CA ASN A 46 -9.94 -22.19 -33.80
C ASN A 46 -9.82 -20.66 -33.78
N ILE A 47 -8.66 -20.14 -34.19
CA ILE A 47 -8.36 -18.72 -34.36
C ILE A 47 -7.53 -18.54 -35.63
N THR A 48 -7.47 -17.33 -36.17
CA THR A 48 -6.69 -17.03 -37.38
C THR A 48 -5.44 -16.21 -37.05
N LEU A 49 -4.44 -16.26 -37.94
CA LEU A 49 -3.26 -15.39 -37.84
C LEU A 49 -3.65 -13.90 -37.92
N GLN A 50 -4.70 -13.57 -38.68
CA GLN A 50 -5.21 -12.21 -38.77
C GLN A 50 -5.71 -11.71 -37.42
N MET A 51 -6.50 -12.51 -36.70
CA MET A 51 -6.99 -12.15 -35.36
C MET A 51 -5.85 -11.88 -34.38
N LEU A 52 -4.75 -12.64 -34.46
CA LEU A 52 -3.58 -12.41 -33.62
C LEU A 52 -2.84 -11.12 -33.98
N ARG A 53 -2.74 -10.80 -35.28
CA ARG A 53 -2.13 -9.53 -35.73
C ARG A 53 -2.96 -8.33 -35.27
N GLU A 54 -4.28 -8.41 -35.40
CA GLU A 54 -5.21 -7.37 -34.97
C GLU A 54 -5.22 -7.22 -33.44
N GLY A 55 -5.25 -8.32 -32.70
CA GLY A 55 -5.21 -8.31 -31.23
C GLY A 55 -3.86 -7.87 -30.64
N GLY A 56 -2.76 -8.19 -31.30
CA GLY A 56 -1.41 -7.77 -30.91
C GLY A 56 -1.04 -6.34 -31.31
N GLY A 57 -1.71 -5.79 -32.33
CA GLY A 57 -1.47 -4.44 -32.83
C GLY A 57 -1.45 -3.37 -31.73
N PRO A 58 -2.51 -3.24 -30.89
CA PRO A 58 -2.58 -2.27 -29.80
C PRO A 58 -1.39 -2.31 -28.83
N LEU A 59 -0.86 -3.50 -28.53
CA LEU A 59 0.32 -3.67 -27.69
C LEU A 59 1.54 -3.00 -28.35
N PHE A 60 1.80 -3.31 -29.61
CA PHE A 60 2.93 -2.73 -30.34
C PHE A 60 2.75 -1.24 -30.60
N TYR A 61 1.53 -0.77 -30.90
CA TYR A 61 1.26 0.67 -31.00
C TYR A 61 1.58 1.40 -29.70
N THR A 62 1.23 0.81 -28.56
CA THR A 62 1.57 1.39 -27.25
C THR A 62 3.08 1.45 -27.06
N ARG A 63 3.79 0.37 -27.34
CA ARG A 63 5.27 0.30 -27.25
C ARG A 63 5.97 1.31 -28.18
N MET A 64 5.46 1.47 -29.40
CA MET A 64 5.94 2.50 -30.34
C MET A 64 5.66 3.91 -29.83
N ARG A 65 4.47 4.20 -29.29
CA ARG A 65 4.13 5.52 -28.72
C ARG A 65 4.95 5.86 -27.47
N LEU A 66 5.39 4.85 -26.72
CA LEU A 66 6.32 4.99 -25.60
C LEU A 66 7.77 5.22 -26.06
N GLY A 67 8.04 5.15 -27.37
CA GLY A 67 9.38 5.31 -27.95
C GLY A 67 10.31 4.13 -27.69
N GLU A 68 9.78 2.94 -27.37
CA GLU A 68 10.59 1.76 -27.05
C GLU A 68 11.49 1.31 -28.21
N PHE A 69 11.10 1.64 -29.45
CA PHE A 69 11.86 1.32 -30.66
C PHE A 69 12.58 2.53 -31.26
N ASP A 70 12.48 3.71 -30.62
CA ASP A 70 13.13 4.92 -31.10
C ASP A 70 14.64 4.91 -30.76
N PRO A 71 15.50 5.49 -31.60
CA PRO A 71 16.91 5.66 -31.25
C PRO A 71 17.06 6.46 -29.96
N PRO A 72 18.09 6.18 -29.12
CA PRO A 72 18.32 6.93 -27.88
C PRO A 72 18.39 8.45 -28.07
N ALA A 73 18.89 8.91 -29.22
CA ALA A 73 18.98 10.32 -29.58
C ALA A 73 17.63 11.03 -29.78
N MET A 74 16.53 10.29 -29.98
CA MET A 74 15.17 10.84 -30.09
C MET A 74 14.43 10.89 -28.75
N GLY A 75 15.13 10.57 -27.64
CA GLY A 75 14.53 10.58 -26.31
C GLY A 75 13.66 9.36 -26.02
N GLY A 76 13.82 8.26 -26.77
CA GLY A 76 13.18 6.98 -26.52
C GLY A 76 13.48 6.51 -25.10
N GLY A 77 12.55 6.77 -24.20
CA GLY A 77 12.52 6.29 -22.82
C GLY A 77 13.85 6.36 -22.03
N SER A 78 14.42 7.56 -21.83
CA SER A 78 14.85 8.04 -20.49
C SER A 78 15.91 9.17 -20.58
N ALA A 79 15.45 10.41 -20.64
CA ALA A 79 16.25 11.55 -20.13
C ALA A 79 16.31 11.56 -18.58
N LEU A 80 15.66 10.59 -17.93
CA LEU A 80 15.58 10.43 -16.50
C LEU A 80 16.57 9.34 -16.07
N ASP A 81 17.45 9.68 -15.14
CA ASP A 81 18.29 8.69 -14.46
C ASP A 81 17.77 8.44 -13.04
N LEU A 82 18.41 7.52 -12.32
CA LEU A 82 17.99 7.12 -10.97
C LEU A 82 18.03 8.27 -9.94
N SER A 83 18.71 9.39 -10.21
CA SER A 83 18.74 10.56 -9.34
C SER A 83 17.35 11.18 -9.11
N VAL A 84 16.41 10.98 -10.04
CA VAL A 84 15.04 11.47 -9.87
C VAL A 84 14.22 10.58 -8.92
N VAL A 85 14.63 9.32 -8.72
CA VAL A 85 13.91 8.39 -7.83
C VAL A 85 14.09 8.86 -6.39
N GLN A 86 12.98 9.17 -5.73
CA GLN A 86 12.96 9.72 -4.35
C GLN A 86 13.79 11.01 -4.19
N SER A 87 13.87 11.83 -5.25
CA SER A 87 14.49 13.17 -5.20
C SER A 87 13.83 14.07 -4.14
N PRO A 88 14.50 15.12 -3.65
CA PRO A 88 13.91 16.07 -2.71
C PRO A 88 12.54 16.61 -3.13
N GLU A 89 12.37 16.88 -4.43
CA GLU A 89 11.14 17.39 -5.02
C GLU A 89 10.00 16.38 -4.93
N HIS A 90 10.25 15.11 -5.31
CA HIS A 90 9.26 14.04 -5.19
C HIS A 90 8.88 13.76 -3.74
N ARG A 91 9.85 13.78 -2.82
CA ARG A 91 9.58 13.61 -1.39
C ARG A 91 8.76 14.77 -0.83
N ASN A 92 9.05 16.00 -1.25
CA ASN A 92 8.28 17.17 -0.82
C ASN A 92 6.85 17.13 -1.36
N LEU A 93 6.66 16.73 -2.62
CA LEU A 93 5.32 16.52 -3.19
C LEU A 93 4.56 15.41 -2.44
N SER A 94 5.22 14.30 -2.11
CA SER A 94 4.62 13.23 -1.31
C SER A 94 4.22 13.73 0.09
N LEU A 95 5.04 14.56 0.72
CA LEU A 95 4.72 15.17 2.02
C LEU A 95 3.53 16.13 1.90
N GLU A 96 3.49 16.97 0.87
CA GLU A 96 2.39 17.89 0.64
C GLU A 96 1.07 17.14 0.42
N ALA A 97 1.07 16.10 -0.41
CA ALA A 97 -0.09 15.26 -0.64
C ALA A 97 -0.55 14.58 0.66
N ALA A 98 0.38 14.05 1.46
CA ALA A 98 0.06 13.42 2.75
C ALA A 98 -0.57 14.43 3.73
N VAL A 99 0.04 15.60 3.91
CA VAL A 99 -0.48 16.67 4.79
C VAL A 99 -1.89 17.09 4.39
N LYS A 100 -2.16 17.22 3.09
CA LYS A 100 -3.49 17.59 2.56
C LYS A 100 -4.51 16.45 2.61
N SER A 101 -4.09 15.20 2.84
CA SER A 101 -4.98 14.03 2.89
C SER A 101 -5.59 13.76 4.27
N PHE A 102 -5.06 14.37 5.33
CA PHE A 102 -5.57 14.17 6.69
C PHE A 102 -6.94 14.82 6.89
N VAL A 103 -7.84 14.11 7.56
CA VAL A 103 -9.17 14.60 7.94
C VAL A 103 -9.27 14.69 9.46
N LEU A 104 -9.42 15.91 9.99
CA LEU A 104 -9.65 16.14 11.42
C LEU A 104 -11.12 15.90 11.75
N LEU A 105 -11.43 14.74 12.35
CA LEU A 105 -12.81 14.37 12.67
C LEU A 105 -13.34 15.01 13.95
N LYS A 106 -12.47 15.23 14.94
CA LYS A 106 -12.86 15.76 16.26
C LYS A 106 -11.73 16.59 16.87
N ASN A 107 -12.06 17.80 17.32
CA ASN A 107 -11.17 18.67 18.09
C ASN A 107 -11.95 19.23 19.29
N VAL A 108 -11.69 18.71 20.48
CA VAL A 108 -12.38 19.11 21.70
C VAL A 108 -11.58 20.20 22.38
N ARG A 109 -12.23 21.29 22.81
CA ARG A 109 -11.61 22.40 23.56
C ARG A 109 -10.37 23.02 22.87
N GLY A 110 -10.26 22.89 21.55
CA GLY A 110 -9.11 23.41 20.81
C GLY A 110 -7.77 22.76 21.17
N THR A 111 -7.77 21.49 21.60
CA THR A 111 -6.53 20.75 21.91
C THR A 111 -5.54 20.73 20.76
N LEU A 112 -6.03 20.69 19.51
CA LEU A 112 -5.20 20.81 18.30
C LEU A 112 -5.27 22.22 17.71
N PRO A 113 -4.15 22.77 17.20
CA PRO A 113 -2.82 22.16 17.15
C PRO A 113 -2.15 22.06 18.52
N LEU A 114 -1.39 20.98 18.76
CA LEU A 114 -0.65 20.82 20.01
C LEU A 114 0.35 21.97 20.16
N GLY A 115 0.33 22.65 21.31
CA GLY A 115 1.36 23.62 21.66
C GLY A 115 1.29 24.96 20.93
N GLY A 116 0.35 25.82 21.33
CA GLY A 116 0.53 27.27 21.19
C GLY A 116 1.70 27.83 22.03
N GLY A 117 2.89 27.19 21.99
CA GLY A 117 4.12 27.59 22.70
C GLY A 117 4.83 26.49 23.50
N ASP A 118 4.10 25.51 24.06
CA ASP A 118 4.60 24.72 25.22
C ASP A 118 4.97 23.24 24.96
N LEU A 119 5.05 22.80 23.71
CA LEU A 119 5.41 21.41 23.37
C LEU A 119 6.81 20.98 23.88
N PRO A 120 7.87 21.82 23.84
CA PRO A 120 9.21 21.41 24.27
C PRO A 120 9.33 21.02 25.76
N GLY A 121 8.38 21.42 26.60
CA GLY A 121 8.33 21.10 28.03
C GLY A 121 7.39 19.96 28.41
N GLN A 122 6.60 19.43 27.47
CA GLN A 122 5.61 18.39 27.73
C GLN A 122 6.17 16.99 27.47
N ARG A 123 5.76 16.03 28.30
CA ARG A 123 6.01 14.60 28.11
C ARG A 123 4.98 14.07 27.13
N LEU A 124 5.45 13.59 25.98
CA LEU A 124 4.60 13.02 24.94
C LEU A 124 4.74 11.49 24.96
N ALA A 125 3.64 10.77 25.10
CA ALA A 125 3.59 9.34 24.83
C ALA A 125 3.08 9.11 23.41
N VAL A 126 3.74 8.25 22.64
CA VAL A 126 3.23 7.75 21.36
C VAL A 126 2.91 6.27 21.50
N VAL A 127 1.63 5.91 21.35
CA VAL A 127 1.11 4.59 21.70
C VAL A 127 0.47 3.92 20.50
N GLY A 128 0.55 2.60 20.42
CA GLY A 128 -0.22 1.77 19.51
C GLY A 128 0.61 1.10 18.42
N PRO A 129 0.10 0.03 17.79
CA PRO A 129 0.85 -0.78 16.85
C PRO A 129 1.28 -0.06 15.56
N PHE A 130 0.68 1.10 15.24
CA PHE A 130 1.02 1.91 14.07
C PHE A 130 2.00 3.04 14.41
N ALA A 131 2.27 3.28 15.69
CA ALA A 131 3.04 4.44 16.13
C ALA A 131 4.50 4.41 15.66
N ASP A 132 5.10 3.22 15.56
CA ASP A 132 6.48 3.06 15.07
C ASP A 132 6.68 1.85 14.17
N ASN A 133 5.69 1.53 13.34
CA ASN A 133 5.77 0.41 12.42
C ASN A 133 5.80 0.91 10.96
N PRO A 134 6.94 0.82 10.26
CA PRO A 134 7.05 1.31 8.88
C PRO A 134 6.24 0.48 7.87
N ARG A 135 5.93 -0.79 8.19
CA ARG A 135 5.24 -1.70 7.25
C ARG A 135 3.78 -1.33 7.03
N VAL A 136 3.14 -0.69 8.01
CA VAL A 136 1.70 -0.39 7.97
C VAL A 136 1.38 0.99 7.39
N LEU A 137 2.39 1.79 7.04
CA LEU A 137 2.20 3.17 6.56
C LEU A 137 1.76 3.27 5.10
N PHE A 138 2.10 2.29 4.27
CA PHE A 138 2.06 2.44 2.81
C PHE A 138 0.88 1.76 2.11
N GLY A 139 0.01 1.05 2.84
CA GLY A 139 -1.16 0.39 2.25
C GLY A 139 -0.82 -0.69 1.21
N ASP A 140 -1.73 -0.93 0.26
CA ASP A 140 -1.58 -1.88 -0.86
C ASP A 140 -0.93 -1.27 -2.08
N TYR A 141 -0.35 -2.11 -2.94
CA TYR A 141 0.43 -1.72 -4.13
C TYR A 141 1.51 -0.68 -3.80
N ALA A 142 2.02 -0.75 -2.58
CA ALA A 142 3.00 0.18 -2.04
C ALA A 142 4.34 0.09 -2.77
N PRO A 143 5.02 1.22 -3.00
CA PRO A 143 6.41 1.21 -3.42
C PRO A 143 7.32 0.67 -2.31
N VAL A 144 8.58 0.38 -2.64
CA VAL A 144 9.63 0.07 -1.66
C VAL A 144 10.49 1.34 -1.47
N PRO A 145 10.14 2.23 -0.53
CA PRO A 145 10.93 3.43 -0.28
C PRO A 145 12.26 3.08 0.40
N GLU A 146 13.23 3.97 0.24
CA GLU A 146 14.47 3.83 0.99
C GLU A 146 14.19 4.03 2.49
N PRO A 147 14.66 3.12 3.37
CA PRO A 147 14.33 3.15 4.80
C PRO A 147 14.58 4.50 5.50
N ARG A 148 15.61 5.24 5.06
CA ARG A 148 15.96 6.56 5.62
C ARG A 148 14.85 7.61 5.44
N TYR A 149 14.01 7.47 4.42
CA TYR A 149 12.91 8.40 4.11
C TYR A 149 11.55 7.96 4.69
N ILE A 150 11.50 6.88 5.47
CA ILE A 150 10.27 6.43 6.11
C ILE A 150 10.10 7.14 7.46
N TYR A 151 9.02 7.91 7.61
CA TYR A 151 8.69 8.62 8.85
C TYR A 151 7.45 8.00 9.49
N THR A 152 7.65 7.26 10.56
CA THR A 152 6.57 6.80 11.45
C THR A 152 6.03 7.96 12.28
N PRO A 153 4.81 7.87 12.84
CA PRO A 153 4.29 8.87 13.78
C PRO A 153 5.29 9.21 14.89
N ARG A 154 5.90 8.20 15.52
CA ARG A 154 6.92 8.40 16.57
C ARG A 154 8.13 9.16 16.04
N ARG A 155 8.65 8.80 14.86
CA ARG A 155 9.81 9.48 14.25
C ARG A 155 9.48 10.93 13.86
N GLY A 156 8.29 11.18 13.31
CA GLY A 156 7.85 12.51 12.92
C GLY A 156 7.68 13.46 14.12
N LEU A 157 7.10 12.96 15.21
CA LEU A 157 6.93 13.72 16.45
C LEU A 157 8.26 13.93 17.19
N GLY A 158 9.22 13.00 17.07
CA GLY A 158 10.55 13.07 17.69
C GLY A 158 11.43 14.24 17.23
N GLY A 159 11.11 14.88 16.11
CA GLY A 159 11.80 16.10 15.68
C GLY A 159 11.42 17.36 16.48
N GLY A 160 10.30 17.33 17.24
CA GLY A 160 9.76 18.51 17.93
C GLY A 160 9.57 18.37 19.46
N ALA A 161 9.67 17.16 20.03
CA ALA A 161 9.48 16.95 21.47
C ALA A 161 10.75 16.40 22.13
N ALA A 162 11.18 17.03 23.23
CA ALA A 162 12.40 16.66 23.95
C ALA A 162 12.26 15.36 24.78
N ASN A 163 11.04 14.87 25.02
CA ASN A 163 10.79 13.69 25.84
C ASN A 163 9.61 12.87 25.30
N ILE A 164 9.91 11.91 24.41
CA ILE A 164 8.92 10.98 23.84
C ILE A 164 9.07 9.60 24.48
N SER A 165 8.02 9.14 25.16
CA SER A 165 7.85 7.74 25.55
C SER A 165 7.06 6.97 24.47
N PHE A 166 7.26 5.66 24.40
CA PHE A 166 6.62 4.81 23.41
C PHE A 166 6.15 3.50 24.04
N ALA A 167 4.96 3.06 23.64
CA ALA A 167 4.45 1.72 23.91
C ALA A 167 3.71 1.21 22.68
N ALA A 168 4.14 0.08 22.12
CA ALA A 168 3.42 -0.52 21.00
C ALA A 168 2.04 -1.03 21.44
N GLY A 169 1.94 -1.54 22.68
CA GLY A 169 0.74 -2.11 23.28
C GLY A 169 0.32 -3.46 22.70
N CYS A 170 0.48 -3.66 21.39
CA CYS A 170 0.30 -4.94 20.72
C CYS A 170 1.61 -5.40 20.08
N HIS A 171 1.86 -6.71 20.08
CA HIS A 171 3.05 -7.28 19.42
C HIS A 171 3.01 -7.12 17.90
N GLU A 172 1.82 -7.22 17.30
CA GLU A 172 1.61 -7.04 15.88
C GLU A 172 0.41 -6.11 15.57
N PRO A 173 0.32 -5.54 14.36
CA PRO A 173 -0.76 -4.63 14.00
C PRO A 173 -2.17 -5.21 14.03
N ARG A 174 -2.32 -6.53 13.83
CA ARG A 174 -3.63 -7.19 13.99
C ARG A 174 -4.07 -7.24 15.46
N CYS A 175 -3.13 -7.01 16.38
CA CYS A 175 -3.35 -6.93 17.82
C CYS A 175 -4.04 -8.17 18.41
N GLN A 176 -3.57 -9.37 18.06
CA GLN A 176 -4.06 -10.61 18.67
C GLN A 176 -3.58 -10.80 20.11
N GLU A 177 -2.40 -10.26 20.42
CA GLU A 177 -1.81 -10.23 21.76
C GLU A 177 -1.57 -8.79 22.18
N TRP A 178 -1.84 -8.49 23.45
CA TRP A 178 -1.87 -7.13 23.99
C TRP A 178 -1.36 -7.08 25.44
N GLY A 179 -0.57 -6.05 25.75
CA GLY A 179 0.00 -5.78 27.07
C GLY A 179 -0.49 -4.46 27.67
N GLY A 180 -1.70 -4.46 28.26
CA GLY A 180 -2.34 -3.24 28.79
C GLY A 180 -1.54 -2.49 29.84
N ASP A 181 -0.82 -3.20 30.72
CA ASP A 181 -0.05 -2.60 31.82
C ASP A 181 1.04 -1.63 31.32
N GLU A 182 1.69 -1.95 30.19
CA GLU A 182 2.70 -1.07 29.59
C GLU A 182 2.06 0.21 29.06
N VAL A 183 0.93 0.08 28.36
CA VAL A 183 0.20 1.20 27.75
C VAL A 183 -0.29 2.17 28.83
N ALA A 184 -0.96 1.66 29.86
CA ALA A 184 -1.46 2.48 30.96
C ALA A 184 -0.33 3.22 31.70
N LYS A 185 0.80 2.55 31.92
CA LYS A 185 1.98 3.16 32.55
C LYS A 185 2.59 4.28 31.72
N VAL A 186 2.74 4.06 30.41
CA VAL A 186 3.35 5.03 29.49
C VAL A 186 2.41 6.22 29.27
N ALA A 187 1.11 5.97 29.09
CA ALA A 187 0.09 7.01 28.93
C ALA A 187 -0.06 7.85 30.21
N GLY A 188 -0.17 7.23 31.39
CA GLY A 188 -0.35 7.93 32.66
C GLY A 188 0.85 8.77 33.11
N ALA A 189 2.04 8.52 32.54
CA ALA A 189 3.25 9.33 32.80
C ALA A 189 3.43 10.49 31.82
N ALA A 190 2.55 10.65 30.82
CA ALA A 190 2.64 11.67 29.79
C ALA A 190 1.62 12.80 30.01
N ASP A 191 1.95 13.99 29.51
CA ASP A 191 1.04 15.14 29.49
C ASP A 191 0.15 15.11 28.23
N VAL A 192 0.66 14.53 27.15
CA VAL A 192 -0.04 14.31 25.88
C VAL A 192 0.16 12.87 25.41
N VAL A 193 -0.90 12.21 24.95
CA VAL A 193 -0.84 10.87 24.37
C VAL A 193 -1.25 10.92 22.90
N GLY A 194 -0.33 10.58 22.00
CA GLY A 194 -0.57 10.34 20.59
C GLY A 194 -0.83 8.86 20.33
N LEU A 195 -2.06 8.50 19.99
CA LEU A 195 -2.46 7.11 19.78
C LEU A 195 -2.60 6.80 18.28
N SER A 196 -1.85 5.80 17.80
CA SER A 196 -1.84 5.35 16.40
C SER A 196 -2.42 3.94 16.28
N LEU A 197 -3.66 3.86 15.80
CA LEU A 197 -4.43 2.64 15.58
C LEU A 197 -4.88 2.54 14.13
N GLY A 198 -5.28 1.35 13.68
CA GLY A 198 -5.75 1.18 12.32
C GLY A 198 -5.92 -0.26 11.86
N CYS A 199 -6.23 -0.38 10.57
CA CYS A 199 -6.34 -1.66 9.88
C CYS A 199 -5.03 -1.96 9.14
N PRO A 200 -4.30 -3.03 9.48
CA PRO A 200 -3.03 -3.31 8.83
C PRO A 200 -3.20 -4.11 7.54
N ARG A 201 -2.23 -3.91 6.65
CA ARG A 201 -1.99 -4.74 5.45
C ARG A 201 -0.69 -5.54 5.56
N GLY A 202 -0.53 -6.55 4.70
CA GLY A 202 0.61 -7.48 4.68
C GLY A 202 0.43 -8.52 5.78
N GLY A 203 1.40 -9.42 5.99
CA GLY A 203 1.31 -10.67 6.79
C GLY A 203 0.68 -10.67 8.20
N ALA A 204 0.12 -9.56 8.68
CA ALA A 204 -0.89 -9.42 9.74
C ALA A 204 -2.35 -9.32 9.19
N ASP A 205 -2.60 -9.79 7.95
CA ASP A 205 -3.71 -9.45 7.03
C ASP A 205 -5.10 -9.30 7.67
N VAL A 206 -5.60 -8.06 7.73
CA VAL A 206 -7.03 -7.77 8.00
C VAL A 206 -7.78 -7.48 6.71
N GLU A 207 -7.16 -6.76 5.76
CA GLU A 207 -7.71 -6.46 4.43
C GLU A 207 -6.65 -6.62 3.33
N THR A 208 -6.98 -7.32 2.23
CA THR A 208 -6.13 -7.45 1.03
C THR A 208 -6.92 -7.96 -0.18
N GLU A 209 -6.29 -8.05 -1.36
CA GLU A 209 -6.87 -8.67 -2.55
C GLU A 209 -7.40 -10.08 -2.22
N ALA A 210 -8.62 -10.37 -2.66
CA ALA A 210 -9.35 -11.61 -2.38
C ALA A 210 -9.64 -11.87 -0.88
N LYS A 211 -9.50 -10.87 -0.01
CA LYS A 211 -9.81 -10.96 1.42
C LYS A 211 -10.51 -9.70 1.92
N ASP A 212 -11.82 -9.70 1.76
CA ASP A 212 -12.69 -8.70 2.38
C ASP A 212 -12.74 -8.87 3.89
N ARG A 213 -12.93 -7.75 4.58
CA ARG A 213 -13.19 -7.72 6.00
C ARG A 213 -14.61 -8.20 6.30
N ARG A 214 -14.80 -8.82 7.47
CA ARG A 214 -16.12 -9.22 7.96
C ARG A 214 -16.90 -8.06 8.59
N ASP A 215 -16.19 -7.06 9.08
CA ASP A 215 -16.73 -5.88 9.74
C ASP A 215 -15.74 -4.69 9.62
N LEU A 216 -16.20 -3.51 10.05
CA LEU A 216 -15.45 -2.25 10.00
C LEU A 216 -14.81 -1.85 11.34
N SER A 217 -14.88 -2.71 12.36
CA SER A 217 -14.33 -2.46 13.70
C SER A 217 -12.80 -2.48 13.71
N LEU A 218 -12.18 -1.91 14.74
CA LEU A 218 -10.74 -2.07 14.92
C LEU A 218 -10.39 -3.56 15.13
N PRO A 219 -9.29 -4.05 14.54
CA PRO A 219 -8.92 -5.46 14.65
C PRO A 219 -8.33 -5.80 16.02
N GLY A 220 -8.59 -7.03 16.47
CA GLY A 220 -8.02 -7.57 17.71
C GLY A 220 -8.35 -6.70 18.93
N HIS A 221 -7.34 -6.51 19.79
CA HIS A 221 -7.48 -5.79 21.05
C HIS A 221 -7.17 -4.28 20.96
N GLN A 222 -7.22 -3.69 19.76
CA GLN A 222 -6.93 -2.26 19.61
C GLN A 222 -7.96 -1.35 20.31
N LEU A 223 -9.20 -1.82 20.51
CA LEU A 223 -10.21 -1.07 21.24
C LEU A 223 -9.91 -1.03 22.75
N GLU A 224 -9.46 -2.15 23.32
CA GLU A 224 -9.03 -2.26 24.71
C GLU A 224 -7.76 -1.44 24.94
N LEU A 225 -6.83 -1.45 23.98
CA LEU A 225 -5.66 -0.56 24.00
C LEU A 225 -6.06 0.92 24.03
N LEU A 226 -7.04 1.33 23.22
CA LEU A 226 -7.59 2.69 23.26
C LEU A 226 -8.16 3.03 24.65
N GLN A 227 -8.90 2.10 25.26
CA GLN A 227 -9.50 2.31 26.57
C GLN A 227 -8.43 2.48 27.66
N ASP A 228 -7.33 1.74 27.60
CA ASP A 228 -6.23 1.86 28.57
C ASP A 228 -5.36 3.09 28.36
N ALA A 229 -5.26 3.61 27.14
CA ALA A 229 -4.52 4.83 26.83
C ALA A 229 -5.23 6.12 27.27
N VAL A 230 -6.53 6.06 27.59
CA VAL A 230 -7.38 7.23 27.91
C VAL A 230 -7.78 7.28 29.40
N LYS A 231 -7.41 6.27 30.20
CA LYS A 231 -7.62 6.25 31.66
C LYS A 231 -6.71 7.23 32.37
#